data_AF-A0A348V9W8-F1
#
_entry.id   AF-A0A348V9W8-F1
#
_cell.length_a   1.000
_cell.length_b   1.000
_cell.length_c   1.000
_cell.angle_alpha   90.00
_cell.angle_beta   90.00
_cell.angle_gamma   90.00
#
_symmetry.space_group_name_H-M   'P 1'
#
loop_
_entity.id
_entity.type
_entity.pdbx_description
1 polymer ?
#
loop_
_entity_poly.entity_id
_entity_poly.type
_entity_poly.pdbx_seq_one_letter_code
_entity_poly.pdbx_strand_id
1 'polypeptide(L)'
;MGKTIIALLQETVEKYGERPFLYEARNGAEYSSFTFREVQGQSIRFAAGLMALGLRAGERVSLISEGKNNWVLGELGVLHAGAVCVPLSVKLETVQDITFRINHSDSVMVLASGQQIAKLRPMKGQFATVKRYILLDAVEDPAEDEIYFDKVLELGDALLAADRKQVEERMAAVEPDSLANISYTSGTTANPKGIMLSHDNYVCNAEQAVDHLNGIPSYFRTLLILPWDHSFGHTAGIYAFMKCGAAIASVAAGKSAMEILRNVPKSIKAINPHLLMSVPALAANFRKNIETGIENQGKTAWRLFRQGLKVAYTYNGEGYNRGRGKRALLKPLVAFYDRMIFSKIRQNFASNLQYFIGGGALLDIELQRFFYAIGIPMYQGYGLSEASPII
;
A
#
# COMPACT_ATOMS: atom_id res chain seq x y z
N MET A 1 -5.31 -17.55 19.59
CA MET A 1 -5.41 -18.48 18.44
C MET A 1 -5.09 -17.65 17.22
N GLY A 2 -4.13 -18.08 16.39
CA GLY A 2 -3.73 -17.30 15.21
C GLY A 2 -4.85 -17.19 14.18
N LYS A 3 -4.73 -16.25 13.24
CA LYS A 3 -5.75 -15.99 12.21
C LYS A 3 -5.14 -15.84 10.83
N THR A 4 -5.86 -16.29 9.80
CA THR A 4 -5.43 -16.10 8.41
C THR A 4 -5.85 -14.73 7.85
N ILE A 5 -5.12 -14.24 6.85
CA ILE A 5 -5.47 -13.00 6.14
C ILE A 5 -6.85 -13.13 5.44
N ILE A 6 -7.17 -14.32 4.93
CA ILE A 6 -8.47 -14.59 4.28
C ILE A 6 -9.62 -14.60 5.31
N ALA A 7 -9.40 -15.14 6.51
CA ALA A 7 -10.37 -15.06 7.61
C ALA A 7 -10.55 -13.61 8.10
N LEU A 8 -9.45 -12.83 8.17
CA LEU A 8 -9.50 -11.40 8.49
C LEU A 8 -10.38 -10.62 7.48
N LEU A 9 -10.25 -10.92 6.18
CA LEU A 9 -11.11 -10.33 5.16
C LEU A 9 -12.58 -10.76 5.35
N GLN A 10 -12.84 -12.04 5.62
CA GLN A 10 -14.19 -12.55 5.87
C GLN A 10 -14.87 -11.82 7.04
N GLU A 11 -14.22 -11.72 8.19
CA GLU A 11 -14.74 -10.98 9.36
C GLU A 11 -15.05 -9.51 9.01
N THR A 12 -14.19 -8.91 8.19
CA THR A 12 -14.37 -7.54 7.73
C THR A 12 -15.59 -7.42 6.82
N VAL A 13 -15.78 -8.34 5.88
CA VAL A 13 -16.93 -8.35 4.95
C VAL A 13 -18.25 -8.53 5.70
N GLU A 14 -18.29 -9.36 6.74
CA GLU A 14 -19.48 -9.54 7.57
C GLU A 14 -19.94 -8.23 8.22
N LYS A 15 -18.99 -7.34 8.56
CA LYS A 15 -19.28 -6.06 9.22
C LYS A 15 -19.39 -4.87 8.27
N TYR A 16 -18.62 -4.88 7.18
CA TYR A 16 -18.37 -3.72 6.32
C TYR A 16 -18.53 -4.03 4.83
N GLY A 17 -19.18 -5.13 4.46
CA GLY A 17 -19.24 -5.66 3.09
C GLY A 17 -19.58 -4.64 2.00
N GLU A 18 -20.52 -3.72 2.26
CA GLU A 18 -20.96 -2.70 1.29
C GLU A 18 -20.11 -1.42 1.29
N ARG A 19 -19.11 -1.31 2.18
CA ARG A 19 -18.22 -0.15 2.21
C ARG A 19 -17.18 -0.27 1.11
N PRO A 20 -16.81 0.84 0.44
CA PRO A 20 -15.67 0.89 -0.46
C PRO A 20 -14.36 0.49 0.25
N PHE A 21 -13.55 -0.33 -0.39
CA PHE A 21 -12.22 -0.71 0.07
C PHE A 21 -11.12 -0.24 -0.88
N LEU A 22 -11.18 -0.64 -2.15
CA LEU A 22 -10.10 -0.38 -3.12
C LEU A 22 -10.52 0.70 -4.11
N TYR A 23 -9.85 1.84 -4.07
CA TYR A 23 -10.06 2.93 -5.02
C TYR A 23 -8.97 2.97 -6.10
N GLU A 24 -9.38 3.04 -7.36
CA GLU A 24 -8.49 3.19 -8.49
C GLU A 24 -8.99 4.25 -9.48
N ALA A 25 -8.05 5.03 -10.01
CA ALA A 25 -8.34 6.05 -11.01
C ALA A 25 -8.57 5.40 -12.39
N ARG A 26 -9.73 5.65 -13.01
CA ARG A 26 -10.06 5.13 -14.36
C ARG A 26 -9.51 6.04 -15.46
N ASN A 27 -9.86 7.33 -15.39
CA ASN A 27 -9.49 8.35 -16.37
C ASN A 27 -8.96 9.60 -15.64
N GLY A 28 -7.65 9.77 -15.61
CA GLY A 28 -7.03 10.94 -14.98
C GLY A 28 -7.11 10.91 -13.45
N ALA A 29 -8.09 11.60 -12.85
CA ALA A 29 -8.28 11.71 -11.40
C ALA A 29 -9.69 11.29 -10.94
N GLU A 30 -10.47 10.67 -11.82
CA GLU A 30 -11.77 10.09 -11.48
C GLU A 30 -11.57 8.68 -10.91
N TYR A 31 -11.94 8.49 -9.65
CA TYR A 31 -11.77 7.23 -8.94
C TYR A 31 -13.06 6.42 -8.91
N SER A 32 -12.93 5.14 -9.21
CA SER A 32 -13.94 4.11 -8.92
C SER A 32 -13.49 3.24 -7.77
N SER A 33 -14.42 2.52 -7.15
CA SER A 33 -14.10 1.63 -6.04
C SER A 33 -14.72 0.25 -6.17
N PHE A 34 -14.04 -0.73 -5.58
CA PHE A 34 -14.67 -1.99 -5.17
C PHE A 34 -15.03 -1.95 -3.69
N THR A 35 -16.17 -2.52 -3.32
CA THR A 35 -16.56 -2.78 -1.93
C THR A 35 -15.78 -3.96 -1.34
N PHE A 36 -15.78 -4.11 -0.02
CA PHE A 36 -15.19 -5.27 0.64
C PHE A 36 -15.78 -6.59 0.11
N ARG A 37 -17.10 -6.66 -0.10
CA ARG A 37 -17.77 -7.86 -0.63
C ARG A 37 -17.33 -8.16 -2.07
N GLU A 38 -17.24 -7.13 -2.91
CA GLU A 38 -16.76 -7.29 -4.29
C GLU A 38 -15.30 -7.76 -4.32
N VAL A 39 -14.46 -7.24 -3.44
CA VAL A 39 -13.06 -7.67 -3.30
C VAL A 39 -12.97 -9.14 -2.93
N GLN A 40 -13.68 -9.58 -1.88
CA GLN A 40 -13.70 -10.98 -1.48
C GLN A 40 -14.22 -11.88 -2.61
N GLY A 41 -15.34 -11.50 -3.25
CA GLY A 41 -15.92 -12.27 -4.35
C GLY A 41 -14.97 -12.41 -5.52
N GLN A 42 -14.30 -11.33 -5.94
CA GLN A 42 -13.32 -11.37 -7.01
C GLN A 42 -12.06 -12.17 -6.64
N SER A 43 -11.58 -12.06 -5.40
CA SER A 43 -10.45 -12.87 -4.94
C SER A 43 -10.74 -14.36 -4.93
N ILE A 44 -11.94 -14.79 -4.51
CA ILE A 44 -12.36 -16.19 -4.56
C ILE A 44 -12.49 -16.68 -6.00
N ARG A 45 -13.09 -15.88 -6.89
CA ARG A 45 -13.18 -16.19 -8.33
C ARG A 45 -11.77 -16.33 -8.94
N PHE A 46 -10.87 -15.41 -8.63
CA PHE A 46 -9.49 -15.46 -9.11
C PHE A 46 -8.75 -16.69 -8.58
N ALA A 47 -8.92 -17.03 -7.30
CA ALA A 47 -8.35 -18.24 -6.70
C ALA A 47 -8.79 -19.52 -7.43
N ALA A 48 -10.11 -19.66 -7.67
CA ALA A 48 -10.65 -20.78 -8.44
C ALA A 48 -10.08 -20.82 -9.87
N GLY A 49 -9.89 -19.66 -10.51
CA GLY A 49 -9.27 -19.57 -11.82
C GLY A 49 -7.82 -20.03 -11.83
N LEU A 50 -7.03 -19.65 -10.81
CA LEU A 50 -5.66 -20.12 -10.64
C LEU A 50 -5.61 -21.65 -10.42
N MET A 51 -6.55 -22.20 -9.64
CA MET A 51 -6.68 -23.65 -9.47
C MET A 51 -7.02 -24.35 -10.78
N ALA A 52 -7.92 -23.78 -11.60
CA ALA A 52 -8.24 -24.30 -12.93
C ALA A 52 -7.04 -24.26 -13.89
N LEU A 53 -6.13 -23.31 -13.71
CA LEU A 53 -4.83 -23.25 -14.41
C LEU A 53 -3.78 -24.23 -13.85
N GLY A 54 -4.14 -25.01 -12.83
CA GLY A 54 -3.29 -26.04 -12.24
C GLY A 54 -2.40 -25.57 -11.10
N LEU A 55 -2.64 -24.39 -10.52
CA LEU A 55 -1.93 -23.94 -9.33
C LEU A 55 -2.25 -24.86 -8.14
N ARG A 56 -1.21 -25.36 -7.47
CA ARG A 56 -1.33 -26.22 -6.29
C ARG A 56 -1.04 -25.42 -5.01
N ALA A 57 -1.64 -25.83 -3.90
CA ALA A 57 -1.32 -25.23 -2.59
C ALA A 57 0.19 -25.30 -2.30
N GLY A 58 0.70 -24.25 -1.67
CA GLY A 58 2.11 -24.07 -1.35
C GLY A 58 3.00 -23.70 -2.54
N GLU A 59 2.51 -23.71 -3.78
CA GLU A 59 3.25 -23.18 -4.92
C GLU A 59 3.34 -21.65 -4.86
N ARG A 60 4.39 -21.08 -5.45
CA ARG A 60 4.69 -19.65 -5.36
C ARG A 60 4.22 -18.94 -6.62
N VAL A 61 3.64 -17.77 -6.43
CA VAL A 61 3.21 -16.89 -7.52
C VAL A 61 3.89 -15.54 -7.33
N SER A 62 4.78 -15.19 -8.27
CA SER A 62 5.41 -13.87 -8.26
C SER A 62 4.42 -12.80 -8.67
N LEU A 63 4.46 -11.64 -8.03
CA LEU A 63 3.58 -10.52 -8.33
C LEU A 63 4.41 -9.24 -8.50
N ILE A 64 4.44 -8.68 -9.70
CA ILE A 64 5.20 -7.48 -10.03
C ILE A 64 4.33 -6.46 -10.75
N SER A 65 3.89 -5.44 -10.01
CA SER A 65 2.99 -4.42 -10.54
C SER A 65 3.06 -3.16 -9.70
N GLU A 66 2.79 -2.03 -10.34
CA GLU A 66 2.43 -0.79 -9.64
C GLU A 66 1.12 -0.98 -8.86
N GLY A 67 0.86 -0.12 -7.88
CA GLY A 67 -0.34 -0.20 -7.05
C GLY A 67 -1.62 -0.01 -7.87
N LYS A 68 -2.52 -1.00 -7.80
CA LYS A 68 -3.81 -1.06 -8.51
C LYS A 68 -4.73 -2.09 -7.86
N ASN A 69 -6.03 -2.02 -8.08
CA ASN A 69 -7.02 -2.94 -7.53
C ASN A 69 -6.66 -4.40 -7.83
N ASN A 70 -6.28 -4.71 -9.07
CA ASN A 70 -5.87 -6.06 -9.49
C ASN A 70 -4.61 -6.56 -8.77
N TRP A 71 -3.80 -5.68 -8.18
CA TRP A 71 -2.67 -6.07 -7.33
C TRP A 71 -3.19 -6.76 -6.05
N VAL A 72 -4.14 -6.12 -5.34
CA VAL A 72 -4.70 -6.65 -4.09
C VAL A 72 -5.60 -7.84 -4.37
N LEU A 73 -6.42 -7.78 -5.42
CA LEU A 73 -7.25 -8.91 -5.85
C LEU A 73 -6.40 -10.13 -6.22
N GLY A 74 -5.29 -9.88 -6.92
CA GLY A 74 -4.32 -10.90 -7.31
C GLY A 74 -3.66 -11.56 -6.11
N GLU A 75 -3.11 -10.77 -5.18
CA GLU A 75 -2.53 -11.31 -3.94
C GLU A 75 -3.58 -12.10 -3.16
N LEU A 76 -4.72 -11.51 -2.85
CA LEU A 76 -5.76 -12.18 -2.07
C LEU A 76 -6.22 -13.45 -2.76
N GLY A 77 -6.35 -13.49 -4.09
CA GLY A 77 -6.72 -14.73 -4.79
C GLY A 77 -5.63 -15.80 -4.76
N VAL A 78 -4.33 -15.43 -4.81
CA VAL A 78 -3.23 -16.38 -4.55
C VAL A 78 -3.35 -16.97 -3.14
N LEU A 79 -3.62 -16.13 -2.14
CA LEU A 79 -3.80 -16.56 -0.75
C LEU A 79 -5.04 -17.46 -0.57
N HIS A 80 -6.17 -17.12 -1.19
CA HIS A 80 -7.37 -17.96 -1.18
C HIS A 80 -7.15 -19.31 -1.88
N ALA A 81 -6.28 -19.38 -2.89
CA ALA A 81 -5.89 -20.65 -3.53
C ALA A 81 -4.95 -21.52 -2.65
N GLY A 82 -4.59 -21.06 -1.45
CA GLY A 82 -3.63 -21.70 -0.56
C GLY A 82 -2.20 -21.68 -1.10
N ALA A 83 -1.91 -20.75 -2.00
CA ALA A 83 -0.59 -20.54 -2.59
C ALA A 83 0.12 -19.36 -1.92
N VAL A 84 1.41 -19.20 -2.22
CA VAL A 84 2.28 -18.21 -1.58
C VAL A 84 2.54 -17.06 -2.55
N CYS A 85 2.26 -15.83 -2.13
CA CYS A 85 2.55 -14.62 -2.91
C CYS A 85 4.04 -14.26 -2.81
N VAL A 86 4.67 -13.91 -3.93
CA VAL A 86 6.07 -13.43 -3.96
C VAL A 86 6.07 -12.04 -4.60
N PRO A 87 5.77 -10.98 -3.83
CA PRO A 87 5.74 -9.64 -4.35
C PRO A 87 7.15 -9.19 -4.71
N LEU A 88 7.30 -8.62 -5.90
CA LEU A 88 8.55 -8.12 -6.42
C LEU A 88 8.45 -6.63 -6.68
N SER A 89 9.52 -5.91 -6.34
CA SER A 89 9.56 -4.48 -6.55
C SER A 89 9.60 -4.13 -8.03
N VAL A 90 8.76 -3.16 -8.42
CA VAL A 90 8.82 -2.56 -9.77
C VAL A 90 10.17 -1.90 -10.07
N LYS A 91 10.96 -1.58 -9.02
CA LYS A 91 12.31 -0.99 -9.11
C LYS A 91 13.41 -1.99 -9.45
N LEU A 92 13.10 -3.28 -9.58
CA LEU A 92 14.08 -4.26 -10.05
C LEU A 92 14.31 -4.04 -11.54
N GLU A 93 15.52 -3.60 -11.92
CA GLU A 93 15.85 -3.28 -13.32
C GLU A 93 16.75 -4.32 -13.98
N THR A 94 17.54 -5.06 -13.19
CA THR A 94 18.51 -6.00 -13.76
C THR A 94 17.89 -7.37 -14.02
N VAL A 95 18.25 -7.99 -15.13
CA VAL A 95 17.86 -9.36 -15.48
C VAL A 95 18.26 -10.32 -14.36
N GLN A 96 19.48 -10.19 -13.83
CA GLN A 96 19.99 -11.04 -12.76
C GLN A 96 19.12 -10.95 -11.50
N ASP A 97 18.73 -9.74 -11.09
CA ASP A 97 17.92 -9.54 -9.89
C ASP A 97 16.54 -10.19 -9.99
N ILE A 98 15.89 -10.05 -11.14
CA ILE A 98 14.56 -10.57 -11.40
C ILE A 98 14.62 -12.10 -11.51
N THR A 99 15.49 -12.61 -12.38
CA THR A 99 15.68 -14.05 -12.60
C THR A 99 16.06 -14.76 -11.29
N PHE A 100 16.95 -14.17 -10.48
CA PHE A 100 17.31 -14.75 -9.20
C PHE A 100 16.09 -14.93 -8.29
N ARG A 101 15.27 -13.89 -8.10
CA ARG A 101 14.13 -13.95 -7.16
C ARG A 101 13.02 -14.89 -7.63
N ILE A 102 12.72 -14.88 -8.94
CA ILE A 102 11.72 -15.78 -9.53
C ILE A 102 12.16 -17.25 -9.41
N ASN A 103 13.41 -17.55 -9.73
CA ASN A 103 13.94 -18.92 -9.64
C ASN A 103 14.17 -19.34 -8.18
N HIS A 104 14.70 -18.48 -7.33
CA HIS A 104 14.95 -18.81 -5.91
C HIS A 104 13.65 -19.01 -5.12
N SER A 105 12.56 -18.35 -5.51
CA SER A 105 11.23 -18.62 -4.95
C SER A 105 10.53 -19.83 -5.59
N ASP A 106 11.11 -20.40 -6.64
CA ASP A 106 10.48 -21.45 -7.45
C ASP A 106 9.05 -21.06 -7.87
N SER A 107 8.87 -19.81 -8.33
CA SER A 107 7.57 -19.30 -8.74
C SER A 107 7.07 -20.00 -9.99
N VAL A 108 5.84 -20.54 -9.95
CA VAL A 108 5.24 -21.30 -11.06
C VAL A 108 4.36 -20.43 -11.97
N MET A 109 3.95 -19.26 -11.48
CA MET A 109 3.18 -18.26 -12.23
C MET A 109 3.67 -16.86 -11.87
N VAL A 110 3.43 -15.89 -12.76
CA VAL A 110 3.77 -14.48 -12.53
C VAL A 110 2.57 -13.58 -12.84
N LEU A 111 2.12 -12.78 -11.89
CA LEU A 111 1.19 -11.67 -12.11
C LEU A 111 2.02 -10.42 -12.46
N ALA A 112 1.71 -9.78 -13.60
CA ALA A 112 2.45 -8.62 -14.06
C ALA A 112 1.55 -7.53 -14.63
N SER A 113 1.86 -6.27 -14.31
CA SER A 113 1.28 -5.13 -15.02
C SER A 113 1.81 -5.04 -16.46
N GLY A 114 1.16 -4.27 -17.32
CA GLY A 114 1.58 -4.08 -18.72
C GLY A 114 3.02 -3.59 -18.85
N GLN A 115 3.47 -2.68 -17.97
CA GLN A 115 4.85 -2.21 -17.95
C GLN A 115 5.82 -3.32 -17.52
N GLN A 116 5.42 -4.12 -16.53
CA GLN A 116 6.29 -5.15 -15.96
C GLN A 116 6.37 -6.38 -16.85
N ILE A 117 5.27 -6.82 -17.50
CA ILE A 117 5.34 -7.94 -18.45
C ILE A 117 6.22 -7.62 -19.65
N ALA A 118 6.18 -6.39 -20.16
CA ALA A 118 7.06 -5.94 -21.24
C ALA A 118 8.54 -6.07 -20.85
N LYS A 119 8.89 -5.78 -19.59
CA LYS A 119 10.23 -6.00 -19.03
C LYS A 119 10.58 -7.48 -18.89
N LEU A 120 9.62 -8.35 -18.56
CA LEU A 120 9.86 -9.78 -18.35
C LEU A 120 9.98 -10.59 -19.65
N ARG A 121 9.27 -10.20 -20.72
CA ARG A 121 9.24 -10.92 -22.01
C ARG A 121 10.63 -11.31 -22.55
N PRO A 122 11.64 -10.42 -22.57
CA PRO A 122 12.99 -10.77 -23.06
C PRO A 122 13.74 -11.81 -22.22
N MET A 123 13.31 -12.07 -20.98
CA MET A 123 13.99 -12.97 -20.05
C MET A 123 13.17 -14.21 -19.64
N LYS A 124 11.98 -14.43 -20.21
CA LYS A 124 11.13 -15.59 -19.90
C LYS A 124 11.86 -16.93 -19.99
N GLY A 125 12.77 -17.08 -20.96
CA GLY A 125 13.59 -18.29 -21.13
C GLY A 125 14.57 -18.58 -20.00
N GLN A 126 14.73 -17.66 -19.03
CA GLN A 126 15.58 -17.83 -17.85
C GLN A 126 14.81 -18.27 -16.61
N PHE A 127 13.46 -18.29 -16.67
CA PHE A 127 12.63 -18.69 -15.53
C PHE A 127 12.38 -20.19 -15.58
N ALA A 128 12.93 -20.93 -14.63
CA ALA A 128 13.02 -22.38 -14.68
C ALA A 128 11.66 -23.08 -14.52
N THR A 129 10.74 -22.47 -13.75
CA THR A 129 9.51 -23.11 -13.28
C THR A 129 8.22 -22.38 -13.68
N VAL A 130 8.33 -21.17 -14.25
CA VAL A 130 7.17 -20.35 -14.62
C VAL A 130 6.45 -20.95 -15.83
N LYS A 131 5.16 -21.24 -15.67
CA LYS A 131 4.30 -21.86 -16.69
C LYS A 131 3.33 -20.89 -17.34
N ARG A 132 2.95 -19.82 -16.63
CA ARG A 132 1.93 -18.85 -17.03
C ARG A 132 2.24 -17.46 -16.51
N TYR A 133 1.85 -16.45 -17.28
CA TYR A 133 1.92 -15.05 -16.91
C TYR A 133 0.51 -14.47 -16.92
N ILE A 134 0.05 -13.97 -15.78
CA ILE A 134 -1.26 -13.34 -15.65
C ILE A 134 -1.11 -11.82 -15.82
N LEU A 135 -1.78 -11.29 -16.85
CA LEU A 135 -1.71 -9.89 -17.23
C LEU A 135 -2.75 -9.09 -16.45
N LEU A 136 -2.28 -8.10 -15.68
CA LEU A 136 -3.16 -7.23 -14.87
C LEU A 136 -3.74 -6.05 -15.66
N ASP A 137 -3.19 -5.78 -16.85
CA ASP A 137 -3.60 -4.71 -17.75
C ASP A 137 -3.81 -5.27 -19.16
N ALA A 138 -4.56 -4.54 -19.98
CA ALA A 138 -4.59 -4.76 -21.41
C ALA A 138 -3.20 -4.51 -22.02
N VAL A 139 -2.77 -5.40 -22.92
CA VAL A 139 -1.51 -5.28 -23.66
C VAL A 139 -1.75 -5.55 -25.14
N GLU A 140 -0.87 -5.03 -25.98
CA GLU A 140 -0.82 -5.41 -27.39
C GLU A 140 -0.16 -6.80 -27.50
N ASP A 141 -0.74 -7.65 -28.37
CA ASP A 141 -0.24 -8.97 -28.75
C ASP A 141 0.25 -9.83 -27.57
N PRO A 142 -0.65 -10.34 -26.72
CA PRO A 142 -0.28 -11.26 -25.64
C PRO A 142 0.37 -12.53 -26.20
N ALA A 143 1.43 -13.01 -25.55
CA ALA A 143 2.08 -14.27 -25.91
C ALA A 143 1.22 -15.48 -25.54
N GLU A 144 1.51 -16.67 -26.10
CA GLU A 144 0.72 -17.89 -25.88
C GLU A 144 0.64 -18.32 -24.39
N ASP A 145 1.68 -18.04 -23.62
CA ASP A 145 1.78 -18.33 -22.19
C ASP A 145 1.22 -17.20 -21.29
N GLU A 146 0.65 -16.15 -21.89
CA GLU A 146 0.05 -15.00 -21.22
C GLU A 146 -1.48 -15.10 -21.21
N ILE A 147 -2.10 -14.82 -20.06
CA ILE A 147 -3.55 -14.83 -19.88
C ILE A 147 -4.01 -13.58 -19.14
N TYR A 148 -5.07 -12.94 -19.62
CA TYR A 148 -5.65 -11.78 -18.96
C TYR A 148 -6.28 -12.15 -17.61
N PHE A 149 -6.16 -11.27 -16.62
CA PHE A 149 -6.77 -11.42 -15.30
C PHE A 149 -8.26 -11.76 -15.39
N ASP A 150 -9.02 -11.06 -16.23
CA ASP A 150 -10.45 -11.29 -16.43
C ASP A 150 -10.76 -12.69 -16.98
N LYS A 151 -9.88 -13.23 -17.84
CA LYS A 151 -10.03 -14.60 -18.34
C LYS A 151 -9.80 -15.64 -17.25
N VAL A 152 -8.91 -15.35 -16.29
CA VAL A 152 -8.73 -16.20 -15.10
C VAL A 152 -9.99 -16.16 -14.23
N LEU A 153 -10.66 -15.00 -14.08
CA LEU A 153 -11.95 -14.93 -13.39
C LEU A 153 -13.02 -15.79 -14.06
N GLU A 154 -13.11 -15.77 -15.40
CA GLU A 154 -14.04 -16.63 -16.16
C GLU A 154 -13.78 -18.13 -15.94
N LEU A 155 -12.50 -18.54 -15.91
CA LEU A 155 -12.12 -19.92 -15.58
C LEU A 155 -12.53 -20.28 -14.15
N GLY A 156 -12.39 -19.32 -13.23
CA GLY A 156 -12.82 -19.47 -11.84
C GLY A 156 -14.33 -19.62 -11.70
N ASP A 157 -15.11 -18.85 -12.45
CA ASP A 157 -16.57 -18.98 -12.49
C ASP A 157 -16.99 -20.37 -12.98
N ALA A 158 -16.32 -20.87 -14.02
CA ALA A 158 -16.56 -22.22 -14.54
C ALA A 158 -16.23 -23.31 -13.50
N LEU A 159 -15.10 -23.19 -12.79
CA LEU A 159 -14.74 -24.14 -11.73
C LEU A 159 -15.70 -24.07 -10.55
N LEU A 160 -16.08 -22.87 -10.10
CA LEU A 160 -17.05 -22.70 -9.01
C LEU A 160 -18.43 -23.25 -9.36
N ALA A 161 -18.85 -23.16 -10.63
CA ALA A 161 -20.09 -23.75 -11.08
C ALA A 161 -20.03 -25.29 -11.14
N ALA A 162 -18.87 -25.84 -11.52
CA ALA A 162 -18.67 -27.29 -11.65
C ALA A 162 -18.40 -27.99 -10.30
N ASP A 163 -17.56 -27.41 -9.45
CA ASP A 163 -17.10 -27.99 -8.19
C ASP A 163 -16.71 -26.90 -7.17
N ARG A 164 -17.71 -26.17 -6.66
CA ARG A 164 -17.52 -25.18 -5.58
C ARG A 164 -16.86 -25.79 -4.35
N LYS A 165 -17.18 -27.05 -4.02
CA LYS A 165 -16.71 -27.73 -2.81
C LYS A 165 -15.19 -27.86 -2.83
N GLN A 166 -14.58 -28.17 -3.96
CA GLN A 166 -13.12 -28.23 -4.07
C GLN A 166 -12.44 -26.89 -3.73
N VAL A 167 -13.04 -25.77 -4.13
CA VAL A 167 -12.50 -24.42 -3.83
C VAL A 167 -12.65 -24.10 -2.34
N GLU A 168 -13.81 -24.40 -1.76
CA GLU A 168 -14.07 -24.21 -0.33
C GLU A 168 -13.13 -25.05 0.54
N GLU A 169 -12.90 -26.32 0.18
CA GLU A 169 -11.95 -27.20 0.87
C GLU A 169 -10.51 -26.69 0.76
N ARG A 170 -10.10 -26.16 -0.41
CA ARG A 170 -8.78 -25.55 -0.59
C ARG A 170 -8.60 -24.34 0.33
N MET A 171 -9.60 -23.46 0.40
CA MET A 171 -9.56 -22.27 1.24
C MET A 171 -9.57 -22.62 2.73
N ALA A 172 -10.36 -23.61 3.14
CA ALA A 172 -10.46 -24.04 4.52
C ALA A 172 -9.17 -24.72 5.03
N ALA A 173 -8.34 -25.25 4.14
CA ALA A 173 -7.05 -25.85 4.48
C ALA A 173 -5.92 -24.82 4.70
N VAL A 174 -6.18 -23.53 4.51
CA VAL A 174 -5.19 -22.47 4.78
C VAL A 174 -5.17 -22.20 6.27
N GLU A 175 -4.03 -22.47 6.89
CA GLU A 175 -3.82 -22.32 8.33
C GLU A 175 -3.07 -21.02 8.67
N PRO A 176 -3.18 -20.49 9.90
CA PRO A 176 -2.48 -19.25 10.31
C PRO A 176 -0.96 -19.29 10.12
N ASP A 177 -0.34 -20.47 10.25
CA ASP A 177 1.10 -20.70 10.06
C ASP A 177 1.50 -20.95 8.60
N SER A 178 0.53 -21.11 7.70
CA SER A 178 0.79 -21.21 6.26
C SER A 178 1.48 -19.94 5.76
N LEU A 179 2.43 -20.11 4.83
CA LEU A 179 3.13 -18.97 4.24
C LEU A 179 2.17 -18.14 3.39
N ALA A 180 2.05 -16.86 3.73
CA ALA A 180 1.33 -15.90 2.92
C ALA A 180 2.26 -15.31 1.85
N ASN A 181 3.48 -14.96 2.26
CA ASN A 181 4.35 -14.15 1.44
C ASN A 181 5.84 -14.54 1.56
N ILE A 182 6.58 -14.40 0.47
CA ILE A 182 8.06 -14.37 0.49
C ILE A 182 8.52 -12.99 0.02
N SER A 183 8.89 -12.14 0.99
CA SER A 183 9.37 -10.78 0.72
C SER A 183 10.89 -10.75 0.59
N TYR A 184 11.42 -10.21 -0.50
CA TYR A 184 12.87 -10.14 -0.71
C TYR A 184 13.48 -8.83 -0.19
N THR A 185 14.63 -8.94 0.48
CA THR A 185 15.44 -7.80 0.89
C THR A 185 16.82 -7.84 0.24
N SER A 186 17.32 -6.66 -0.13
CA SER A 186 18.73 -6.47 -0.46
C SER A 186 19.52 -6.42 0.84
N GLY A 187 19.95 -7.58 1.33
CA GLY A 187 20.90 -7.65 2.44
C GLY A 187 22.26 -7.08 2.05
N THR A 188 23.20 -7.04 3.00
CA THR A 188 24.60 -6.64 2.75
C THR A 188 25.39 -7.65 1.90
N THR A 189 24.82 -8.82 1.64
CA THR A 189 25.37 -9.89 0.78
C THR A 189 24.96 -9.68 -0.69
N ALA A 190 25.77 -10.17 -1.64
CA ALA A 190 25.53 -9.99 -3.07
C ALA A 190 24.17 -10.54 -3.56
N ASN A 191 23.64 -11.60 -2.94
CA ASN A 191 22.33 -12.16 -3.27
C ASN A 191 21.24 -11.72 -2.26
N PRO A 192 20.03 -11.40 -2.72
CA PRO A 192 18.91 -11.00 -1.86
C PRO A 192 18.37 -12.20 -1.08
N LYS A 193 17.83 -11.94 0.12
CA LYS A 193 17.27 -12.96 1.01
C LYS A 193 15.74 -12.91 0.97
N GLY A 194 15.09 -14.08 0.89
CA GLY A 194 13.64 -14.22 0.97
C GLY A 194 13.18 -14.38 2.41
N ILE A 195 12.40 -13.43 2.90
CA ILE A 195 11.79 -13.44 4.23
C ILE A 195 10.43 -14.13 4.08
N MET A 196 10.30 -15.28 4.73
CA MET A 196 9.07 -16.06 4.74
C MET A 196 8.14 -15.52 5.84
N LEU A 197 6.98 -15.02 5.45
CA LEU A 197 5.99 -14.45 6.36
C LEU A 197 4.70 -15.27 6.29
N SER A 198 4.25 -15.77 7.44
CA SER A 198 2.98 -16.48 7.56
C SER A 198 1.79 -15.52 7.50
N HIS A 199 0.59 -16.07 7.37
CA HIS A 199 -0.62 -15.26 7.52
C HIS A 199 -0.69 -14.60 8.91
N ASP A 200 -0.43 -15.35 9.98
CA ASP A 200 -0.55 -14.85 11.35
C ASP A 200 0.48 -13.75 11.66
N ASN A 201 1.68 -13.79 11.04
CA ASN A 201 2.65 -12.71 11.19
C ASN A 201 2.06 -11.36 10.74
N TYR A 202 1.38 -11.34 9.59
CA TYR A 202 0.74 -10.14 9.07
C TYR A 202 -0.49 -9.73 9.87
N VAL A 203 -1.36 -10.67 10.21
CA VAL A 203 -2.61 -10.37 10.93
C VAL A 203 -2.32 -9.82 12.32
N CYS A 204 -1.44 -10.48 13.08
CA CYS A 204 -1.06 -10.05 14.42
C CYS A 204 -0.41 -8.66 14.40
N ASN A 205 0.52 -8.41 13.46
CA ASN A 205 1.18 -7.10 13.36
C ASN A 205 0.21 -5.99 12.93
N ALA A 206 -0.72 -6.26 12.01
CA ALA A 206 -1.76 -5.30 11.61
C ALA A 206 -2.71 -4.97 12.77
N GLU A 207 -3.18 -5.97 13.52
CA GLU A 207 -4.07 -5.78 14.67
C GLU A 207 -3.37 -4.96 15.77
N GLN A 208 -2.13 -5.31 16.13
CA GLN A 208 -1.35 -4.56 17.13
C GLN A 208 -1.06 -3.11 16.71
N ALA A 209 -0.76 -2.89 15.42
CA ALA A 209 -0.55 -1.55 14.90
C ALA A 209 -1.83 -0.70 14.95
N VAL A 210 -2.97 -1.29 14.60
CA VAL A 210 -4.28 -0.62 14.71
C VAL A 210 -4.61 -0.28 16.16
N ASP A 211 -4.35 -1.19 17.10
CA ASP A 211 -4.58 -0.96 18.53
C ASP A 211 -3.70 0.18 19.07
N HIS A 212 -2.43 0.25 18.65
CA HIS A 212 -1.52 1.36 19.01
C HIS A 212 -1.99 2.73 18.48
N LEU A 213 -2.75 2.74 17.38
CA LEU A 213 -3.37 3.95 16.83
C LEU A 213 -4.71 4.29 17.49
N ASN A 214 -5.18 3.50 18.46
CA ASN A 214 -6.54 3.54 19.02
C ASN A 214 -7.62 3.35 17.93
N GLY A 215 -7.34 2.47 16.98
CA GLY A 215 -8.22 2.17 15.86
C GLY A 215 -8.04 3.10 14.65
N ILE A 216 -8.42 2.58 13.48
CA ILE A 216 -8.61 3.38 12.27
C ILE A 216 -10.12 3.43 12.01
N PRO A 217 -10.77 4.61 11.99
CA PRO A 217 -12.18 4.68 11.71
C PRO A 217 -12.50 4.13 10.30
N SER A 218 -13.58 3.37 10.15
CA SER A 218 -13.95 2.73 8.87
C SER A 218 -14.28 3.71 7.73
N TYR A 219 -14.48 5.00 8.03
CA TYR A 219 -14.63 6.05 7.02
C TYR A 219 -13.30 6.63 6.54
N PHE A 220 -12.18 6.23 7.17
CA PHE A 220 -10.87 6.67 6.72
C PHE A 220 -10.58 6.14 5.32
N ARG A 221 -9.84 6.97 4.60
CA ARG A 221 -9.23 6.65 3.31
C ARG A 221 -7.78 7.09 3.35
N THR A 222 -6.91 6.29 2.75
CA THR A 222 -5.50 6.65 2.52
C THR A 222 -5.17 6.54 1.04
N LEU A 223 -4.26 7.38 0.57
CA LEU A 223 -3.58 7.17 -0.71
C LEU A 223 -2.33 6.33 -0.42
N LEU A 224 -2.32 5.06 -0.85
CA LEU A 224 -1.20 4.16 -0.60
C LEU A 224 -0.09 4.41 -1.63
N ILE A 225 0.71 5.44 -1.34
CA ILE A 225 1.85 5.88 -2.18
C ILE A 225 3.07 4.97 -2.01
N LEU A 226 3.18 4.30 -0.86
CA LEU A 226 4.27 3.37 -0.58
C LEU A 226 4.25 2.20 -1.56
N PRO A 227 5.40 1.53 -1.80
CA PRO A 227 5.42 0.31 -2.61
C PRO A 227 4.53 -0.77 -1.98
N TRP A 228 3.64 -1.36 -2.79
CA TRP A 228 2.71 -2.39 -2.31
C TRP A 228 3.44 -3.71 -2.09
N ASP A 229 4.58 -3.92 -2.77
CA ASP A 229 5.46 -5.08 -2.58
C ASP A 229 6.23 -5.10 -1.25
N HIS A 230 6.31 -3.96 -0.56
CA HIS A 230 7.04 -3.88 0.70
C HIS A 230 6.15 -4.30 1.87
N SER A 231 6.70 -5.04 2.83
CA SER A 231 5.99 -5.52 4.03
C SER A 231 5.25 -4.39 4.78
N PHE A 232 5.87 -3.20 4.89
CA PHE A 232 5.24 -1.98 5.44
C PHE A 232 3.97 -1.56 4.69
N GLY A 233 3.98 -1.58 3.35
CA GLY A 233 2.81 -1.27 2.52
C GLY A 233 1.70 -2.29 2.70
N HIS A 234 2.05 -3.58 2.78
CA HIS A 234 1.09 -4.66 3.08
C HIS A 234 0.43 -4.44 4.44
N THR A 235 1.23 -4.26 5.48
CA THR A 235 0.71 -4.30 6.85
C THR A 235 -0.01 -3.01 7.24
N ALA A 236 0.67 -1.87 7.14
CA ALA A 236 0.11 -0.58 7.54
C ALA A 236 -0.89 -0.02 6.53
N GLY A 237 -0.74 -0.41 5.26
CA GLY A 237 -1.63 -0.02 4.18
C GLY A 237 -2.77 -1.00 3.99
N ILE A 238 -2.49 -2.14 3.38
CA ILE A 238 -3.53 -3.06 2.91
C ILE A 238 -4.27 -3.71 4.09
N TYR A 239 -3.57 -4.40 4.99
CA TYR A 239 -4.18 -5.24 6.01
C TYR A 239 -4.74 -4.46 7.21
N ALA A 240 -4.07 -3.40 7.67
CA ALA A 240 -4.60 -2.53 8.73
C ALA A 240 -5.88 -1.81 8.29
N PHE A 241 -5.94 -1.30 7.06
CA PHE A 241 -7.16 -0.67 6.54
C PHE A 241 -8.24 -1.71 6.27
N MET A 242 -7.87 -2.89 5.77
CA MET A 242 -8.80 -4.01 5.62
C MET A 242 -9.45 -4.37 6.95
N LYS A 243 -8.67 -4.65 8.00
CA LYS A 243 -9.16 -4.95 9.36
C LYS A 243 -10.20 -3.94 9.86
N CYS A 244 -10.00 -2.67 9.52
CA CYS A 244 -10.80 -1.56 10.05
C CYS A 244 -12.03 -1.21 9.20
N GLY A 245 -12.26 -1.89 8.07
CA GLY A 245 -13.30 -1.50 7.12
C GLY A 245 -13.05 -0.13 6.48
N ALA A 246 -11.79 0.31 6.46
CA ALA A 246 -11.32 1.56 5.88
C ALA A 246 -10.78 1.34 4.47
N ALA A 247 -10.61 2.41 3.69
CA ALA A 247 -10.29 2.29 2.29
C ALA A 247 -8.85 2.71 1.94
N ILE A 248 -8.29 2.07 0.92
CA ILE A 248 -7.02 2.45 0.30
C ILE A 248 -7.28 2.88 -1.14
N ALA A 249 -6.43 3.78 -1.64
CA ALA A 249 -6.45 4.25 -3.01
C ALA A 249 -5.08 4.10 -3.65
N SER A 250 -5.03 3.67 -4.90
CA SER A 250 -3.82 3.73 -5.71
C SER A 250 -3.55 5.16 -6.18
N VAL A 251 -2.26 5.46 -6.39
CA VAL A 251 -1.90 6.68 -7.14
C VAL A 251 -2.34 6.48 -8.59
N ALA A 252 -2.90 7.52 -9.20
CA ALA A 252 -3.38 7.43 -10.57
C ALA A 252 -2.25 6.97 -11.50
N ALA A 253 -2.56 5.97 -12.33
CA ALA A 253 -1.59 5.32 -13.20
C ALA A 253 -0.86 6.32 -14.10
N GLY A 254 0.37 5.96 -14.47
CA GLY A 254 1.21 6.71 -15.41
C GLY A 254 2.08 5.75 -16.20
N LYS A 255 2.59 6.20 -17.34
CA LYS A 255 3.42 5.39 -18.25
C LYS A 255 4.85 5.19 -17.75
N SER A 256 5.21 5.81 -16.62
CA SER A 256 6.51 5.69 -15.98
C SER A 256 6.40 5.98 -14.48
N ALA A 257 7.41 5.55 -13.71
CA ALA A 257 7.51 5.89 -12.29
C ALA A 257 7.47 7.40 -12.02
N MET A 258 8.08 8.21 -12.91
CA MET A 258 8.08 9.66 -12.76
C MET A 258 6.69 10.26 -12.99
N GLU A 259 5.92 9.73 -13.93
CA GLU A 259 4.55 10.17 -14.17
C GLU A 259 3.63 9.80 -12.99
N ILE A 260 3.79 8.61 -12.41
CA ILE A 260 3.08 8.20 -11.18
C ILE A 260 3.40 9.17 -10.04
N LEU A 261 4.66 9.55 -9.85
CA LEU A 261 5.05 10.56 -8.84
C LEU A 261 4.41 11.93 -9.09
N ARG A 262 4.34 12.38 -10.37
CA ARG A 262 3.64 13.62 -10.75
C ARG A 262 2.13 13.55 -10.51
N ASN A 263 1.57 12.35 -10.46
CA ASN A 263 0.15 12.10 -10.19
C ASN A 263 -0.19 12.13 -8.69
N VAL A 264 0.78 12.05 -7.79
CA VAL A 264 0.54 12.05 -6.33
C VAL A 264 -0.28 13.27 -5.88
N PRO A 265 0.06 14.53 -6.24
CA PRO A 265 -0.71 15.69 -5.76
C PRO A 265 -2.17 15.69 -6.23
N LYS A 266 -2.44 15.30 -7.49
CA LYS A 266 -3.83 15.22 -8.01
C LYS A 266 -4.61 14.09 -7.33
N SER A 267 -3.96 12.95 -7.06
CA SER A 267 -4.57 11.83 -6.35
C SER A 267 -4.88 12.15 -4.90
N ILE A 268 -3.98 12.86 -4.19
CA ILE A 268 -4.24 13.33 -2.81
C ILE A 268 -5.49 14.23 -2.79
N LYS A 269 -5.61 15.17 -3.73
CA LYS A 269 -6.78 16.05 -3.83
C LYS A 269 -8.07 15.28 -4.12
N ALA A 270 -8.03 14.31 -5.03
CA ALA A 270 -9.21 13.53 -5.41
C ALA A 270 -9.70 12.62 -4.27
N ILE A 271 -8.78 11.92 -3.58
CA ILE A 271 -9.11 10.98 -2.50
C ILE A 271 -9.42 11.69 -1.18
N ASN A 272 -8.78 12.84 -0.96
CA ASN A 272 -8.80 13.60 0.28
C ASN A 272 -8.57 12.69 1.51
N PRO A 273 -7.36 12.12 1.65
CA PRO A 273 -7.06 11.10 2.65
C PRO A 273 -7.12 11.65 4.07
N HIS A 274 -7.41 10.76 5.03
CA HIS A 274 -7.46 11.08 6.46
C HIS A 274 -6.12 10.79 7.16
N LEU A 275 -5.40 9.81 6.61
CA LEU A 275 -4.09 9.36 7.06
C LEU A 275 -3.22 9.20 5.82
N LEU A 276 -1.94 9.54 5.91
CA LEU A 276 -0.95 9.22 4.89
C LEU A 276 0.23 8.48 5.50
N MET A 277 0.67 7.41 4.83
CA MET A 277 1.97 6.82 5.13
C MET A 277 3.03 7.47 4.25
N SER A 278 4.20 7.72 4.80
CA SER A 278 5.27 8.41 4.10
C SER A 278 6.65 7.87 4.48
N VAL A 279 7.63 8.23 3.66
CA VAL A 279 9.06 8.06 3.94
C VAL A 279 9.69 9.45 4.02
N PRO A 280 10.83 9.64 4.73
CA PRO A 280 11.43 10.96 4.92
C PRO A 280 11.62 11.75 3.62
N ALA A 281 12.07 11.11 2.54
CA ALA A 281 12.25 11.77 1.24
C ALA A 281 10.93 12.30 0.65
N LEU A 282 9.83 11.55 0.77
CA LEU A 282 8.53 11.97 0.27
C LEU A 282 7.94 13.11 1.12
N ALA A 283 8.04 13.01 2.44
CA ALA A 283 7.61 14.07 3.35
C ALA A 283 8.42 15.36 3.15
N ALA A 284 9.73 15.26 2.88
CA ALA A 284 10.58 16.40 2.54
C ALA A 284 10.12 17.06 1.22
N ASN A 285 9.77 16.27 0.21
CA ASN A 285 9.20 16.78 -1.04
C ASN A 285 7.85 17.49 -0.82
N PHE A 286 6.97 16.97 0.05
CA PHE A 286 5.73 17.65 0.41
C PHE A 286 5.98 18.99 1.10
N ARG A 287 6.90 19.02 2.08
CA ARG A 287 7.33 20.27 2.72
C ARG A 287 7.83 21.28 1.69
N LYS A 288 8.74 20.88 0.81
CA LYS A 288 9.28 21.74 -0.25
C LYS A 288 8.17 22.31 -1.14
N ASN A 289 7.23 21.47 -1.57
CA ASN A 289 6.11 21.90 -2.41
C ASN A 289 5.18 22.89 -1.68
N ILE A 290 4.94 22.69 -0.39
CA ILE A 290 4.18 23.63 0.45
C ILE A 290 4.93 24.96 0.55
N GLU A 291 6.23 24.94 0.88
CA GLU A 291 7.06 26.14 0.99
C GLU A 291 7.10 26.94 -0.32
N THR A 292 7.37 26.28 -1.45
CA THR A 292 7.35 26.90 -2.79
C THR A 292 5.96 27.45 -3.13
N GLY A 293 4.89 26.72 -2.80
CA GLY A 293 3.52 27.17 -3.04
C GLY A 293 3.15 28.45 -2.26
N ILE A 294 3.75 28.67 -1.10
CA ILE A 294 3.57 29.89 -0.29
C ILE A 294 4.47 31.02 -0.80
N GLU A 295 5.72 30.71 -1.17
CA GLU A 295 6.66 31.70 -1.72
C GLU A 295 6.10 32.33 -3.01
N ASN A 296 5.46 31.53 -3.86
CA ASN A 296 4.79 31.98 -5.08
C ASN A 296 3.60 32.91 -4.82
N GLN A 297 3.04 32.96 -3.61
CA GLN A 297 1.99 33.92 -3.22
C GLN A 297 2.56 35.29 -2.85
N GLY A 298 3.90 35.44 -2.82
CA GLY A 298 4.59 36.69 -2.62
C GLY A 298 5.31 36.82 -1.26
N LYS A 299 6.21 37.81 -1.19
CA LYS A 299 7.12 38.02 -0.04
C LYS A 299 6.41 38.19 1.30
N THR A 300 5.23 38.82 1.30
CA THR A 300 4.43 39.04 2.51
C THR A 300 3.88 37.72 3.06
N ALA A 301 3.32 36.87 2.21
CA ALA A 301 2.82 35.55 2.60
C ALA A 301 3.95 34.67 3.18
N TRP A 302 5.09 34.66 2.50
CA TRP A 302 6.29 33.96 2.97
C TRP A 302 6.78 34.44 4.33
N ARG A 303 6.84 35.77 4.54
CA ARG A 303 7.24 36.35 5.83
C ARG A 303 6.29 35.95 6.95
N LEU A 304 4.99 36.03 6.72
CA LEU A 304 3.97 35.65 7.71
C LEU A 304 4.04 34.16 8.03
N PHE A 305 4.25 33.31 7.01
CA PHE A 305 4.41 31.87 7.20
C PHE A 305 5.62 31.52 8.06
N ARG A 306 6.79 32.11 7.77
CA ARG A 306 8.01 31.88 8.58
C ARG A 306 7.86 32.38 10.01
N GLN A 307 7.18 33.51 10.23
CA GLN A 307 6.87 33.99 11.57
C GLN A 307 5.94 33.03 12.30
N GLY A 308 4.89 32.55 11.63
CA GLY A 308 3.99 31.54 12.17
C GLY A 308 4.72 30.27 12.58
N LEU A 309 5.62 29.76 11.73
CA LEU A 309 6.45 28.59 12.05
C LEU A 309 7.31 28.83 13.29
N LYS A 310 7.97 29.99 13.41
CA LYS A 310 8.79 30.32 14.59
C LYS A 310 7.96 30.32 15.88
N VAL A 311 6.76 30.90 15.84
CA VAL A 311 5.83 30.92 16.98
C VAL A 311 5.36 29.50 17.32
N ALA A 312 4.92 28.74 16.33
CA ALA A 312 4.46 27.36 16.50
C ALA A 312 5.58 26.46 17.05
N TYR A 313 6.79 26.54 16.52
CA TYR A 313 7.95 25.77 16.99
C TYR A 313 8.27 26.08 18.45
N THR A 314 8.23 27.37 18.83
CA THR A 314 8.48 27.78 20.22
C THR A 314 7.38 27.26 21.14
N TYR A 315 6.12 27.37 20.74
CA TYR A 315 4.97 26.88 21.51
C TYR A 315 4.99 25.34 21.67
N ASN A 316 5.28 24.62 20.59
CA ASN A 316 5.25 23.17 20.53
C ASN A 316 6.44 22.51 21.26
N GLY A 317 7.62 23.14 21.24
CA GLY A 317 8.83 22.53 21.80
C GLY A 317 9.13 21.18 21.15
N GLU A 318 9.22 20.14 21.96
CA GLU A 318 9.46 18.75 21.54
C GLU A 318 8.15 17.95 21.39
N GLY A 319 7.00 18.63 21.40
CA GLY A 319 5.67 18.00 21.32
C GLY A 319 5.13 17.61 22.70
N TYR A 320 5.80 16.72 23.45
CA TYR A 320 5.32 16.27 24.78
C TYR A 320 5.33 17.38 25.84
N ASN A 321 6.11 18.44 25.62
CA ASN A 321 6.21 19.61 26.50
C ASN A 321 5.51 20.86 25.92
N ARG A 322 4.58 20.67 24.98
CA ARG A 322 3.81 21.74 24.31
C ARG A 322 3.13 22.67 25.31
N GLY A 323 3.24 23.97 25.06
CA GLY A 323 2.48 25.00 25.78
C GLY A 323 2.77 25.07 27.28
N ARG A 324 3.90 24.52 27.77
CA ARG A 324 4.26 24.57 29.20
C ARG A 324 4.95 25.88 29.59
N GLY A 325 4.64 26.37 30.80
CA GLY A 325 5.25 27.58 31.37
C GLY A 325 4.93 28.84 30.55
N LYS A 326 5.92 29.73 30.38
CA LYS A 326 5.77 30.98 29.61
C LYS A 326 5.32 30.77 28.16
N ARG A 327 5.55 29.58 27.58
CA ARG A 327 5.10 29.24 26.22
C ARG A 327 3.58 29.18 26.10
N ALA A 328 2.84 28.92 27.19
CA ALA A 328 1.37 28.89 27.18
C ALA A 328 0.77 30.20 26.63
N LEU A 329 1.44 31.33 26.89
CA LEU A 329 1.04 32.67 26.44
C LEU A 329 1.05 32.83 24.92
N LEU A 330 1.75 31.95 24.19
CA LEU A 330 1.79 31.98 22.72
C LEU A 330 0.55 31.32 22.08
N LYS A 331 -0.29 30.61 22.85
CA LYS A 331 -1.45 29.89 22.31
C LYS A 331 -2.39 30.76 21.45
N PRO A 332 -2.76 32.00 21.84
CA PRO A 332 -3.59 32.86 21.00
C PRO A 332 -2.90 33.23 19.67
N LEU A 333 -1.59 33.45 19.70
CA LEU A 333 -0.81 33.79 18.51
C LEU A 333 -0.67 32.58 17.57
N VAL A 334 -0.50 31.37 18.12
CA VAL A 334 -0.55 30.13 17.33
C VAL A 334 -1.92 29.99 16.65
N ALA A 335 -3.02 30.20 17.37
CA ALA A 335 -4.37 30.12 16.81
C ALA A 335 -4.60 31.16 15.69
N PHE A 336 -4.02 32.36 15.83
CA PHE A 336 -4.06 33.39 14.80
C PHE A 336 -3.35 32.94 13.52
N TYR A 337 -2.10 32.46 13.61
CA TYR A 337 -1.36 31.96 12.44
C TYR A 337 -1.99 30.71 11.83
N ASP A 338 -2.57 29.85 12.65
CA ASP A 338 -3.31 28.67 12.17
C ASP A 338 -4.49 29.08 11.30
N ARG A 339 -5.35 29.98 11.80
CA ARG A 339 -6.52 30.45 11.05
C ARG A 339 -6.14 31.25 9.80
N MET A 340 -5.04 32.00 9.84
CA MET A 340 -4.63 32.84 8.71
C MET A 340 -3.95 32.06 7.59
N ILE A 341 -3.10 31.08 7.93
CA ILE A 341 -2.17 30.42 7.01
C ILE A 341 -2.26 28.91 7.08
N PHE A 342 -2.01 28.29 8.24
CA PHE A 342 -1.84 26.83 8.29
C PHE A 342 -3.10 26.05 7.94
N SER A 343 -4.27 26.53 8.35
CA SER A 343 -5.57 25.97 7.95
C SER A 343 -5.77 25.99 6.44
N LYS A 344 -5.35 27.06 5.75
CA LYS A 344 -5.41 27.15 4.28
C LYS A 344 -4.44 26.17 3.61
N ILE A 345 -3.26 25.97 4.20
CA ILE A 345 -2.29 24.96 3.72
C ILE A 345 -2.93 23.57 3.82
N ARG A 346 -3.50 23.22 4.98
CA ARG A 346 -4.18 21.93 5.18
C ARG A 346 -5.34 21.74 4.20
N GLN A 347 -6.19 22.75 4.03
CA GLN A 347 -7.30 22.73 3.07
C GLN A 347 -6.85 22.48 1.63
N ASN A 348 -5.74 23.10 1.20
CA ASN A 348 -5.20 22.94 -0.15
C ASN A 348 -4.43 21.64 -0.36
N PHE A 349 -3.83 21.10 0.70
CA PHE A 349 -3.06 19.86 0.64
C PHE A 349 -3.98 18.64 0.65
N ALA A 350 -4.72 18.44 1.74
CA ALA A 350 -5.77 17.44 1.92
C ALA A 350 -6.57 17.82 3.16
N SER A 351 -7.79 18.31 2.99
CA SER A 351 -8.57 18.92 4.08
C SER A 351 -8.95 17.93 5.18
N ASN A 352 -9.05 16.64 4.86
CA ASN A 352 -9.34 15.58 5.83
C ASN A 352 -8.10 15.03 6.53
N LEU A 353 -6.89 15.37 6.07
CA LEU A 353 -5.66 14.77 6.57
C LEU A 353 -5.45 15.16 8.03
N GLN A 354 -5.34 14.15 8.88
CA GLN A 354 -5.18 14.33 10.31
C GLN A 354 -3.72 14.17 10.73
N TYR A 355 -3.02 13.20 10.15
CA TYR A 355 -1.62 12.92 10.47
C TYR A 355 -0.95 12.05 9.42
N PHE A 356 0.38 11.98 9.52
CA PHE A 356 1.22 11.05 8.79
C PHE A 356 1.78 9.95 9.69
N ILE A 357 2.04 8.79 9.12
CA ILE A 357 2.89 7.77 9.71
C ILE A 357 4.13 7.61 8.81
N GLY A 358 5.30 7.93 9.35
CA GLY A 358 6.59 7.80 8.70
C GLY A 358 7.27 6.48 9.02
N GLY A 359 7.87 5.81 8.04
CA GLY A 359 8.64 4.58 8.25
C GLY A 359 9.75 4.39 7.23
N GLY A 360 10.50 3.28 7.36
CA GLY A 360 11.50 2.83 6.38
C GLY A 360 12.85 3.58 6.39
N ALA A 361 12.96 4.71 7.07
CA ALA A 361 14.21 5.42 7.32
C ALA A 361 14.07 6.39 8.52
N LEU A 362 15.20 6.94 8.96
CA LEU A 362 15.26 7.94 10.02
C LEU A 362 14.45 9.19 9.63
N LEU A 363 13.48 9.56 10.46
CA LEU A 363 12.72 10.80 10.28
C LEU A 363 13.45 11.98 10.94
N ASP A 364 13.84 12.94 10.12
CA ASP A 364 14.41 14.20 10.58
C ASP A 364 13.45 14.97 11.51
N ILE A 365 13.97 15.41 12.66
CA ILE A 365 13.22 16.16 13.66
C ILE A 365 12.68 17.48 13.09
N GLU A 366 13.39 18.12 12.18
CA GLU A 366 12.92 19.37 11.56
C GLU A 366 11.68 19.13 10.69
N LEU A 367 11.58 17.96 10.09
CA LEU A 367 10.41 17.56 9.31
C LEU A 367 9.21 17.31 10.23
N GLN A 368 9.43 16.64 11.36
CA GLN A 368 8.38 16.43 12.38
C GLN A 368 7.87 17.77 12.92
N ARG A 369 8.79 18.68 13.29
CA ARG A 369 8.44 20.02 13.80
C ARG A 369 7.61 20.80 12.80
N PHE A 370 7.99 20.78 11.52
CA PHE A 370 7.26 21.43 10.43
C PHE A 370 5.81 20.93 10.35
N PHE A 371 5.63 19.63 10.19
CA PHE A 371 4.30 19.02 10.00
C PHE A 371 3.42 19.17 11.26
N TYR A 372 4.01 19.06 12.45
CA TYR A 372 3.32 19.34 13.70
C TYR A 372 2.88 20.81 13.82
N ALA A 373 3.72 21.76 13.38
CA ALA A 373 3.39 23.19 13.41
C ALA A 373 2.23 23.57 12.49
N ILE A 374 2.16 22.96 11.30
CA ILE A 374 1.07 23.21 10.35
C ILE A 374 -0.17 22.35 10.62
N GLY A 375 -0.21 21.61 11.74
CA GLY A 375 -1.40 20.90 12.22
C GLY A 375 -1.69 19.55 11.57
N ILE A 376 -0.68 18.90 10.97
CA ILE A 376 -0.77 17.55 10.38
C ILE A 376 0.45 16.74 10.86
N PRO A 377 0.52 16.37 12.15
CA PRO A 377 1.70 15.77 12.75
C PRO A 377 2.16 14.50 12.04
N MET A 378 3.46 14.26 12.07
CA MET A 378 4.08 13.04 11.51
C MET A 378 4.63 12.20 12.64
N TYR A 379 4.13 10.97 12.76
CA TYR A 379 4.56 9.99 13.74
C TYR A 379 5.61 9.06 13.14
N GLN A 380 6.63 8.68 13.91
CA GLN A 380 7.63 7.71 13.48
C GLN A 380 7.15 6.29 13.83
N GLY A 381 7.09 5.42 12.84
CA GLY A 381 7.07 3.97 13.01
C GLY A 381 8.47 3.40 12.84
N TYR A 382 8.78 2.33 13.57
CA TYR A 382 10.03 1.59 13.50
C TYR A 382 9.73 0.11 13.23
N GLY A 383 10.63 -0.54 12.51
CA GLY A 383 10.59 -1.98 12.32
C GLY A 383 11.33 -2.44 11.08
N LEU A 384 11.17 -3.72 10.75
CA LEU A 384 11.87 -4.43 9.69
C LEU A 384 10.99 -5.56 9.15
N SER A 385 11.20 -5.95 7.90
CA SER A 385 10.38 -6.97 7.23
C SER A 385 10.39 -8.31 7.97
N GLU A 386 11.50 -8.67 8.61
CA GLU A 386 11.68 -9.90 9.39
C GLU A 386 10.76 -9.99 10.62
N ALA A 387 10.21 -8.86 11.08
CA ALA A 387 9.30 -8.81 12.22
C ALA A 387 7.83 -8.76 11.81
N SER A 388 7.52 -8.79 10.50
CA SER A 388 6.33 -8.13 9.94
C SER A 388 6.30 -6.67 10.39
N PRO A 389 6.41 -5.74 9.45
CA PRO A 389 7.24 -4.52 9.45
C PRO A 389 7.27 -3.56 10.66
N ILE A 390 6.45 -3.74 11.70
CA ILE A 390 6.27 -2.80 12.82
C ILE A 390 6.69 -3.46 14.13
N ILE A 391 7.46 -2.75 14.95
CA ILE A 391 7.90 -3.16 16.29
C ILE A 391 7.36 -2.18 17.34
#